data_AF-A0A353D394-F1
#
_entry.id   AF-A0A353D394-F1
#
_cell.length_a   1.000
_cell.length_b   1.000
_cell.length_c   1.000
_cell.angle_alpha   90.00
_cell.angle_beta   90.00
_cell.angle_gamma   90.00
#
_symmetry.space_group_name_H-M   'P 1'
#
loop_
_entity.id
_entity.type
_entity.pdbx_description
1 polymer ?
#
loop_
_entity_poly.entity_id
_entity_poly.type
_entity_poly.pdbx_seq_one_letter_code
_entity_poly.pdbx_strand_id
1 'polypeptide(L)' 'MTDVDIEEARAALFELRVEHRDLDQAIAHMLESPYTDQLRLCRLKKRKLKLKDSISRLESMVIPDIDA' A
#
# COMPACT_ATOMS: atom_id res chain seq x y z
N MET A 1 -0.36 7.96 -23.06
CA MET A 1 -0.46 8.63 -21.76
C MET A 1 -0.02 10.06 -21.99
N THR A 2 -0.91 11.00 -21.70
CA THR A 2 -0.61 12.43 -21.64
C THR A 2 0.18 12.73 -20.35
N ASP A 3 0.88 13.85 -20.28
CA ASP A 3 1.56 14.27 -19.04
C ASP A 3 0.60 14.39 -17.84
N VAL A 4 -0.68 14.70 -18.10
CA VAL A 4 -1.75 14.75 -17.08
C VAL A 4 -2.02 13.37 -16.49
N ASP A 5 -2.07 12.32 -17.32
CA ASP A 5 -2.30 10.94 -16.87
C ASP A 5 -1.16 10.44 -15.95
N ILE A 6 0.06 10.91 -16.19
CA ILE A 6 1.24 10.54 -15.39
C ILE A 6 1.18 11.19 -14.01
N GLU A 7 0.82 12.47 -13.94
CA GLU A 7 0.69 13.18 -12.66
C GLU A 7 -0.47 12.66 -11.82
N GLU A 8 -1.61 12.32 -12.44
CA GLU A 8 -2.73 11.65 -11.75
C GLU A 8 -2.30 10.29 -11.17
N ALA A 9 -1.54 9.51 -11.94
CA ALA A 9 -1.04 8.22 -11.48
C ALA A 9 0.00 8.38 -10.35
N ARG A 10 0.85 9.41 -10.38
CA ARG A 10 1.78 9.75 -9.28
C ARG A 10 1.04 10.15 -8.00
N ALA A 11 -0.03 10.95 -8.12
CA ALA A 11 -0.86 11.31 -6.99
C ALA A 11 -1.55 10.07 -6.38
N ALA A 12 -2.13 9.21 -7.22
CA ALA A 12 -2.72 7.95 -6.76
C ALA A 12 -1.69 7.04 -6.08
N LEU A 13 -0.47 6.97 -6.60
CA LEU A 13 0.63 6.21 -6.00
C LEU A 13 0.98 6.74 -4.60
N PHE A 14 1.04 8.06 -4.44
CA PHE A 14 1.30 8.69 -3.15
C PHE A 14 0.22 8.32 -2.13
N GLU A 15 -1.05 8.44 -2.48
CA GLU A 15 -2.18 8.08 -1.60
C GLU A 15 -2.12 6.61 -1.19
N LEU A 16 -1.87 5.70 -2.13
CA LEU A 16 -1.73 4.27 -1.83
C LEU A 16 -0.57 3.99 -0.86
N ARG A 17 0.56 4.68 -1.02
CA ARG A 17 1.73 4.55 -0.12
C ARG A 17 1.42 5.07 1.29
N VAL A 18 0.68 6.18 1.40
CA VAL A 18 0.21 6.71 2.69
C VAL A 18 -0.70 5.69 3.37
N GLU A 19 -1.73 5.20 2.68
CA GLU A 19 -2.66 4.20 3.23
C GLU A 19 -1.93 2.91 3.65
N HIS A 20 -0.96 2.46 2.85
CA HIS A 20 -0.14 1.29 3.18
C HIS A 20 0.68 1.50 4.46
N ARG A 21 1.26 2.69 4.66
CA ARG A 21 2.01 3.04 5.87
C ARG A 21 1.10 3.10 7.10
N ASP A 22 -0.09 3.67 6.96
CA ASP A 22 -1.08 3.75 8.04
C ASP A 22 -1.54 2.35 8.48
N LEU A 23 -1.79 1.45 7.53
CA LEU A 23 -2.08 0.05 7.84
C LEU A 23 -0.92 -0.64 8.57
N ASP A 24 0.33 -0.30 8.24
CA ASP A 24 1.48 -0.88 8.91
C ASP A 24 1.57 -0.43 10.37
N GLN A 25 1.37 0.86 10.63
CA GLN A 25 1.29 1.39 11.99
C GLN A 25 0.14 0.77 12.77
N ALA A 26 -1.05 0.65 12.17
CA ALA A 26 -2.19 0.00 12.80
C ALA A 26 -1.91 -1.47 13.16
N ILE A 27 -1.20 -2.20 12.29
CA ILE A 27 -0.77 -3.58 12.56
C ILE A 27 0.24 -3.63 13.72
N ALA A 28 1.23 -2.73 13.73
CA ALA A 28 2.24 -2.66 14.79
C ALA A 28 1.60 -2.40 16.16
N HIS A 29 0.73 -1.39 16.26
CA HIS A 29 0.00 -1.09 17.50
C HIS A 29 -0.88 -2.25 17.95
N MET A 30 -1.48 -2.99 17.02
CA MET A 30 -2.33 -4.12 17.39
C MET A 30 -1.50 -5.30 17.93
N LEU A 31 -0.28 -5.50 17.43
CA LEU A 31 0.66 -6.52 17.89
C LEU A 31 1.23 -6.22 19.29
N GLU A 32 1.30 -4.95 19.69
CA GLU A 32 1.69 -4.54 21.04
C GLU A 32 0.62 -4.89 22.10
N SER A 33 -0.62 -5.13 21.68
CA SER A 33 -1.72 -5.46 22.58
C SER A 33 -1.73 -6.96 22.96
N PRO A 34 -1.75 -7.31 24.26
CA PRO A 34 -1.76 -8.70 24.72
C PRO A 34 -3.02 -9.49 24.32
N TYR A 35 -4.10 -8.79 23.94
CA TYR A 35 -5.35 -9.39 23.44
C TYR A 35 -5.53 -9.10 21.95
N THR A 36 -4.51 -9.39 21.14
CA THR A 36 -4.59 -9.20 19.69
C THR A 36 -5.67 -10.08 19.09
N ASP A 37 -6.67 -9.48 18.45
CA ASP A 37 -7.63 -10.20 17.61
C ASP A 37 -6.93 -10.69 16.33
N GLN A 38 -6.62 -11.99 16.30
CA GLN A 38 -5.93 -12.63 15.18
C GLN A 38 -6.72 -12.54 13.86
N LEU A 39 -8.06 -12.57 13.90
CA LEU A 39 -8.88 -12.46 12.69
C LEU A 39 -8.78 -11.05 12.12
N ARG A 40 -8.86 -10.04 12.98
CA ARG A 40 -8.66 -8.64 12.60
C ARG A 40 -7.25 -8.42 12.06
N LEU A 41 -6.23 -9.03 12.67
CA LEU A 41 -4.84 -8.90 12.25
C LEU A 41 -4.64 -9.50 10.85
N CYS A 42 -5.19 -10.69 10.60
CA CYS A 42 -5.15 -11.34 9.30
C CYS A 42 -5.85 -10.49 8.22
N ARG A 43 -6.98 -9.87 8.53
CA ARG A 43 -7.68 -8.96 7.61
C ARG A 43 -6.84 -7.73 7.26
N LEU A 44 -6.21 -7.10 8.24
CA LEU A 44 -5.33 -5.95 8.03
C LEU A 44 -4.11 -6.32 7.19
N LYS A 45 -3.43 -7.43 7.51
CA LYS A 45 -2.30 -7.94 6.73
C LYS A 45 -2.70 -8.25 5.27
N LYS A 46 -3.87 -8.85 5.05
CA LYS A 46 -4.38 -9.12 3.69
C LYS A 46 -4.67 -7.82 2.93
N ARG A 47 -5.21 -6.78 3.60
CA ARG A 47 -5.42 -5.48 2.98
C ARG A 47 -4.08 -4.80 2.63
N LYS A 48 -3.11 -4.84 3.55
CA LYS A 48 -1.75 -4.34 3.34
C LYS A 48 -1.09 -5.00 2.12
N LEU A 49 -1.21 -6.32 1.98
CA LEU A 49 -0.68 -7.06 0.83
C LEU A 49 -1.31 -6.58 -0.48
N LYS A 50 -2.64 -6.40 -0.52
CA LYS A 50 -3.31 -5.87 -1.72
C LYS A 50 -2.85 -4.47 -2.09
N LEU A 51 -2.68 -3.59 -1.10
CA LEU A 51 -2.15 -2.24 -1.36
C LEU A 51 -0.74 -2.30 -1.91
N LYS A 52 0.13 -3.15 -1.36
CA LYS A 52 1.48 -3.37 -1.90
C LYS A 52 1.43 -3.82 -3.36
N ASP A 53 0.59 -4.81 -3.69
CA ASP A 53 0.45 -5.29 -5.06
C ASP A 53 -0.06 -4.19 -6.01
N SER A 54 -1.02 -3.37 -5.55
CA SER A 54 -1.52 -2.22 -6.31
C SER A 54 -0.46 -1.15 -6.52
N ILE A 55 0.32 -0.82 -5.48
CA ILE A 55 1.46 0.10 -5.55
C ILE A 55 2.45 -0.39 -6.59
N SER A 56 2.91 -1.64 -6.51
CA SER A 56 3.89 -2.18 -7.46
C SER A 56 3.37 -2.18 -8.90
N ARG A 57 2.09 -2.52 -9.14
CA ARG A 57 1.50 -2.44 -10.49
C ARG A 57 1.48 -1.02 -11.05
N LEU A 58 1.16 -0.04 -10.19
CA LEU A 58 1.04 1.35 -10.59
C LEU A 58 2.42 1.99 -10.76
N GLU A 59 3.40 1.60 -9.95
CA GLU A 59 4.83 1.92 -10.12
C GLU A 59 5.34 1.41 -11.47
N SER A 60 5.09 0.15 -11.83
CA SER A 60 5.50 -0.40 -13.13
C SER A 60 4.85 0.31 -14.33
N MET A 61 3.69 0.95 -14.14
CA MET A 61 2.98 1.68 -15.19
C MET A 61 3.49 3.13 -15.36
N VAL A 62 3.92 3.76 -14.27
CA VAL A 62 4.36 5.17 -14.23
C VAL A 62 5.88 5.32 -14.34
N ILE A 63 6.63 4.34 -13.86
CA ILE A 63 8.09 4.26 -13.91
C ILE A 63 8.40 3.03 -14.76
N PRO A 64 8.57 3.16 -16.09
CA PRO A 64 8.62 2.00 -16.96
C PRO A 64 9.87 1.12 -16.80
N ASP A 65 10.80 1.42 -15.89
CA ASP A 65 12.14 0.81 -15.99
C ASP A 65 13.01 0.81 -14.72
N ILE A 66 12.49 0.39 -13.56
CA ILE A 66 13.35 -0.01 -12.43
C ILE A 66 12.66 -1.13 -11.64
N ASP A 67 12.92 -2.39 -11.99
CA ASP A 67 13.25 -3.47 -11.03
C ASP A 67 13.40 -4.82 -11.77
N ALA A 68 14.67 -5.15 -12.05
CA ALA A 68 15.21 -6.50 -12.17
C ALA A 68 16.20 -6.70 -11.01
#